data_AF-A0A7S3F548-F1
#
_entry.id   AF-A0A7S3F548-F1
#
_cell.length_a   1.000
_cell.length_b   1.000
_cell.length_c   1.000
_cell.angle_alpha   90.00
_cell.angle_beta   90.00
_cell.angle_gamma   90.00
#
_symmetry.space_group_name_H-M   'P 1'
#
loop_
_entity.id
_entity.type
_entity.pdbx_description
1 polymer ?
#
loop_
_entity_poly.entity_id
_entity_poly.type
_entity_poly.pdbx_seq_one_letter_code
_entity_poly.pdbx_strand_id
1 'polypeptide(L)'
;KPDVKMNAINDGLILEAHIYTMLKRYFGGDAEYVSLLELFHETTHQTAMGQFLDLTTADPHKVDFSLFSLDVYSKIVIYKTAYYSFYLPVACGMVLGGLSMQSQSGLYEQAKDICVE
;
A
#
# COMPACT_ATOMS: atom_id res chain seq x y z
N LYS A 1 25.04 1.61 -10.66
CA LYS A 1 25.77 0.32 -10.71
C LYS A 1 25.41 -0.40 -12.02
N PRO A 2 26.33 -0.50 -12.99
CA PRO A 2 26.07 -1.10 -14.29
C PRO A 2 25.60 -2.56 -14.24
N ASP A 3 25.88 -3.26 -13.14
CA ASP A 3 25.69 -4.72 -13.03
C ASP A 3 24.30 -5.14 -12.53
N VAL A 4 23.48 -4.21 -12.03
CA VAL A 4 22.16 -4.55 -11.46
C VAL A 4 21.14 -4.80 -12.57
N LYS A 5 20.99 -3.87 -13.52
CA LYS A 5 20.09 -3.99 -14.70
C LYS A 5 18.70 -4.53 -14.31
N MET A 6 18.21 -5.54 -15.03
CA MET A 6 16.90 -6.17 -14.81
C MET A 6 16.87 -7.09 -13.59
N ASN A 7 18.01 -7.40 -12.96
CA ASN A 7 18.02 -8.15 -11.70
C ASN A 7 17.34 -7.34 -10.58
N ALA A 8 17.30 -6.00 -10.68
CA ALA A 8 16.56 -5.13 -9.76
C ALA A 8 15.08 -5.50 -9.61
N ILE A 9 14.46 -6.09 -10.65
CA ILE A 9 13.07 -6.54 -10.58
C ILE A 9 12.94 -7.66 -9.54
N ASN A 10 13.82 -8.66 -9.61
CA ASN A 10 13.85 -9.74 -8.64
C ASN A 10 14.27 -9.23 -7.24
N ASP A 11 15.19 -8.27 -7.16
CA ASP A 11 15.55 -7.63 -5.89
C ASP A 11 14.33 -6.97 -5.24
N GLY A 12 13.44 -6.35 -6.02
CA GLY A 12 12.16 -5.81 -5.54
C GLY A 12 11.23 -6.87 -4.95
N LEU A 13 11.07 -8.01 -5.62
CA LEU A 13 10.28 -9.14 -5.12
C LEU A 13 10.85 -9.69 -3.80
N ILE A 14 12.17 -9.73 -3.69
CA ILE A 14 12.86 -10.12 -2.46
C ILE A 14 12.57 -9.11 -1.35
N LEU A 15 12.62 -7.81 -1.63
CA LEU A 15 12.32 -6.76 -0.62
C LEU A 15 10.89 -6.87 -0.10
N GLU A 16 9.91 -7.13 -0.97
CA GLU A 16 8.53 -7.39 -0.56
C GLU A 16 8.44 -8.66 0.33
N ALA A 17 9.11 -9.74 -0.08
CA ALA A 17 9.14 -10.98 0.72
C ALA A 17 9.76 -10.78 2.12
N HIS A 18 10.68 -9.83 2.28
CA HIS A 18 11.25 -9.50 3.59
C HIS A 18 10.20 -8.91 4.54
N ILE A 19 9.20 -8.18 4.05
CA ILE A 19 8.10 -7.67 4.88
C ILE A 19 7.41 -8.84 5.58
N TYR A 20 6.97 -9.85 4.81
CA TYR A 20 6.26 -11.01 5.35
C TYR A 20 7.14 -11.88 6.24
N THR A 21 8.43 -11.99 5.90
CA THR A 21 9.42 -12.69 6.73
C THR A 21 9.56 -12.03 8.10
N MET A 22 9.59 -10.69 8.15
CA MET A 22 9.65 -9.94 9.40
C MET A 22 8.34 -10.06 10.19
N LEU A 23 7.18 -9.89 9.55
CA LEU A 23 5.88 -10.05 10.20
C LEU A 23 5.76 -11.42 10.86
N LYS A 24 6.06 -12.49 10.12
CA LYS A 24 6.01 -13.86 10.66
C LYS A 24 6.99 -14.09 11.79
N ARG A 25 8.20 -13.52 11.71
CA ARG A 25 9.24 -13.71 12.71
C ARG A 25 8.90 -13.05 14.04
N TYR A 26 8.37 -11.82 14.01
CA TYR A 26 8.15 -11.03 15.21
C TYR A 26 6.73 -11.13 15.77
N PHE A 27 5.73 -11.30 14.90
CA PHE A 27 4.33 -11.32 15.28
C PHE A 27 3.66 -12.66 15.01
N GLY A 28 4.32 -13.65 14.41
CA GLY A 28 3.66 -14.88 13.93
C GLY A 28 2.97 -15.75 14.99
N GLY A 29 3.23 -15.51 16.28
CA GLY A 29 2.51 -16.14 17.41
C GLY A 29 1.48 -15.23 18.08
N ASP A 30 1.40 -13.97 17.68
CA ASP A 30 0.55 -12.95 18.29
C ASP A 30 -0.84 -12.93 17.63
N ALA A 31 -1.85 -12.47 18.38
CA ALA A 31 -3.22 -12.41 17.88
C ALA A 31 -3.38 -11.43 16.71
N GLU A 32 -2.50 -10.43 16.66
CA GLU A 32 -2.45 -9.35 15.68
C GLU A 32 -1.86 -9.77 14.33
N TYR A 33 -1.18 -10.93 14.26
CA TYR A 33 -0.42 -11.36 13.07
C TYR A 33 -1.23 -11.29 11.78
N VAL A 34 -2.43 -11.88 11.80
CA VAL A 34 -3.28 -11.99 10.62
C VAL A 34 -3.72 -10.61 10.16
N SER A 35 -4.14 -9.75 11.10
CA SER A 35 -4.53 -8.37 10.81
C SER A 35 -3.39 -7.55 10.19
N LEU A 36 -2.16 -7.67 10.73
CA LEU A 36 -0.99 -7.03 10.14
C LEU A 36 -0.70 -7.56 8.74
N LEU A 37 -0.72 -8.88 8.55
CA LEU A 37 -0.48 -9.51 7.26
C LEU A 37 -1.49 -9.03 6.20
N GLU A 38 -2.77 -9.01 6.55
CA GLU A 38 -3.85 -8.51 5.68
C GLU A 38 -3.67 -7.03 5.33
N LEU A 39 -3.32 -6.18 6.31
CA LEU A 39 -3.05 -4.76 6.08
C LEU A 39 -1.93 -4.54 5.05
N PHE A 40 -0.82 -5.26 5.17
CA PHE A 40 0.29 -5.14 4.22
C PHE A 40 -0.08 -5.65 2.83
N HIS A 41 -0.80 -6.77 2.71
CA HIS A 41 -1.25 -7.27 1.41
C HIS A 41 -2.23 -6.32 0.70
N GLU A 42 -3.25 -5.83 1.42
CA GLU A 42 -4.23 -4.90 0.86
C GLU A 42 -3.55 -3.60 0.41
N THR A 43 -2.67 -3.04 1.25
CA THR A 43 -1.94 -1.81 0.91
C THR A 43 -1.03 -1.99 -0.30
N THR A 44 -0.32 -3.11 -0.41
CA THR A 44 0.49 -3.43 -1.59
C THR A 44 -0.38 -3.51 -2.84
N HIS A 45 -1.55 -4.16 -2.76
CA HIS A 45 -2.48 -4.25 -3.89
C HIS A 45 -2.96 -2.88 -4.35
N GLN A 46 -3.43 -2.04 -3.42
CA GLN A 46 -3.87 -0.67 -3.68
C GLN A 46 -2.76 0.16 -4.34
N THR A 47 -1.53 0.07 -3.80
CA THR A 47 -0.36 0.79 -4.33
C THR A 47 -0.01 0.33 -5.74
N ALA A 48 -0.05 -0.98 -6.01
CA ALA A 48 0.21 -1.53 -7.33
C ALA A 48 -0.85 -1.06 -8.35
N MET A 49 -2.12 -0.97 -7.95
CA MET A 49 -3.19 -0.44 -8.82
C MET A 49 -3.03 1.06 -9.08
N GLY A 50 -2.65 1.84 -8.07
CA GLY A 50 -2.32 3.26 -8.23
C GLY A 50 -1.13 3.47 -9.18
N GLN A 51 -0.08 2.66 -9.06
CA GLN A 51 1.07 2.70 -9.95
C GLN A 51 0.70 2.31 -11.40
N PHE A 52 -0.18 1.31 -11.57
CA PHE A 52 -0.70 0.95 -12.89
C PHE A 52 -1.48 2.10 -13.53
N LEU A 53 -2.35 2.77 -12.78
CA LEU A 53 -3.12 3.93 -13.25
C LEU A 53 -2.20 5.10 -13.64
N ASP A 54 -1.16 5.36 -12.86
CA ASP A 54 -0.16 6.39 -13.13
C ASP A 54 0.59 6.13 -14.45
N LEU A 55 1.11 4.91 -14.62
CA LEU A 55 1.86 4.53 -15.82
C LEU A 55 1.02 4.54 -17.10
N THR A 56 -0.25 4.13 -17.00
CA THR A 56 -1.15 4.07 -18.16
C THR A 56 -1.73 5.44 -18.53
N THR A 57 -1.88 6.34 -17.55
CA THR A 57 -2.29 7.74 -17.80
C THR A 57 -1.18 8.55 -18.48
N ALA A 58 0.08 8.30 -18.13
CA ALA A 58 1.23 9.07 -18.60
C ALA A 58 2.15 8.29 -19.56
N ASP A 59 1.58 7.47 -20.45
CA ASP A 59 2.36 6.70 -21.44
C ASP A 59 3.11 7.65 -22.41
N PRO A 60 4.46 7.65 -22.44
CA PRO A 60 5.25 8.55 -23.29
C PRO A 60 5.07 8.27 -24.78
N HIS A 61 4.55 7.09 -25.16
CA HIS A 61 4.29 6.71 -26.54
C HIS A 61 2.84 6.99 -26.97
N LYS A 62 1.94 7.25 -26.02
CA LYS A 62 0.51 7.49 -26.28
C LYS A 62 -0.03 8.58 -25.35
N VAL A 63 0.24 9.83 -25.69
CA VAL A 63 -0.21 10.99 -24.91
C VAL A 63 -1.69 11.28 -25.18
N ASP A 64 -2.53 11.14 -24.15
CA ASP A 64 -3.94 11.51 -24.17
C ASP A 64 -4.27 12.48 -23.02
N PHE A 65 -4.38 13.77 -23.33
CA PHE A 65 -4.68 14.80 -22.35
C PHE A 65 -6.09 14.71 -21.75
N SER A 66 -7.01 13.94 -22.35
CA SER A 66 -8.34 13.74 -21.77
C SER A 66 -8.30 12.94 -20.46
N LEU A 67 -7.24 12.16 -20.25
CA LEU A 67 -6.99 11.42 -19.01
C LEU A 67 -6.48 12.33 -17.87
N PHE A 68 -6.06 13.56 -18.17
CA PHE A 68 -5.49 14.50 -17.20
C PHE A 68 -6.59 15.33 -16.54
N SER A 69 -7.46 14.65 -15.81
CA SER A 69 -8.53 15.27 -15.01
C SER A 69 -8.21 15.23 -13.52
N LEU A 70 -8.84 16.11 -12.73
CA LEU A 70 -8.69 16.11 -11.27
C LEU A 70 -9.17 14.79 -10.63
N ASP A 71 -10.17 14.13 -11.22
CA ASP A 71 -10.67 12.83 -10.75
C ASP A 71 -9.62 11.72 -10.94
N VAL A 72 -8.99 11.65 -12.11
CA VAL A 72 -7.90 10.69 -12.37
C VAL A 72 -6.70 10.98 -11.49
N TYR A 73 -6.31 12.25 -11.36
CA TYR A 73 -5.23 12.68 -10.48
C TYR A 73 -5.50 12.26 -9.02
N SER A 74 -6.71 12.53 -8.50
CA SER A 74 -7.10 12.17 -7.14
C SER A 74 -6.99 10.66 -6.93
N LYS A 75 -7.51 9.84 -7.86
CA LYS A 75 -7.37 8.38 -7.80
C LYS A 75 -5.92 7.91 -7.81
N ILE A 76 -5.07 8.51 -8.65
CA ILE A 76 -3.64 8.18 -8.68
C ILE A 76 -3.02 8.44 -7.30
N VAL A 77 -3.18 9.65 -6.75
CA VAL A 77 -2.55 10.02 -5.48
C VAL A 77 -3.08 9.18 -4.31
N ILE A 78 -4.39 8.94 -4.26
CA ILE A 78 -5.04 8.11 -3.23
C ILE A 78 -4.46 6.70 -3.24
N TYR A 79 -4.54 6.00 -4.38
CA TYR A 79 -4.16 4.59 -4.44
C TYR A 79 -2.66 4.39 -4.48
N LYS A 80 -1.91 5.23 -5.19
CA LYS A 80 -0.46 5.10 -5.33
C LYS A 80 0.28 5.52 -4.06
N THR A 81 -0.26 6.45 -3.28
CA THR A 81 0.52 7.10 -2.21
C THR A 81 -0.18 7.12 -0.86
N ALA A 82 -1.45 7.51 -0.78
CA ALA A 82 -2.08 7.82 0.50
C ALA A 82 -2.17 6.60 1.45
N TYR A 83 -2.56 5.45 0.91
CA TYR A 83 -2.71 4.22 1.70
C TYR A 83 -1.40 3.75 2.34
N TYR A 84 -0.32 3.61 1.58
CA TYR A 84 0.94 3.12 2.14
C TYR A 84 1.69 4.17 2.98
N SER A 85 1.51 5.46 2.67
CA SER A 85 2.26 6.53 3.32
C SER A 85 1.63 7.03 4.62
N PHE A 86 0.29 7.08 4.68
CA PHE A 86 -0.43 7.66 5.81
C PHE A 86 -1.30 6.64 6.54
N TYR A 87 -2.15 5.90 5.82
CA TYR A 87 -3.10 4.98 6.46
C TYR A 87 -2.42 3.75 7.08
N LEU A 88 -1.56 3.05 6.33
CA LEU A 88 -0.87 1.84 6.77
C LEU A 88 -0.14 2.00 8.12
N PRO A 89 0.73 3.01 8.34
CA PRO A 89 1.41 3.15 9.62
C PRO A 89 0.45 3.42 10.79
N VAL A 90 -0.63 4.17 10.57
CA VAL A 90 -1.67 4.40 11.59
C VAL A 90 -2.42 3.11 11.90
N ALA A 91 -2.87 2.39 10.88
CA ALA A 91 -3.58 1.12 11.02
C ALA A 91 -2.72 0.06 11.71
N CYS A 92 -1.43 -0.04 11.40
CA CYS A 92 -0.49 -0.89 12.13
C CYS A 92 -0.41 -0.50 13.61
N GLY A 93 -0.33 0.80 13.93
CA GLY A 93 -0.34 1.29 15.31
C GLY A 93 -1.64 0.94 16.05
N MET A 94 -2.78 1.03 15.37
CA MET A 94 -4.08 0.64 15.93
C MET A 94 -4.16 -0.85 16.24
N VAL A 95 -3.73 -1.70 15.30
CA VAL A 95 -3.68 -3.16 15.49
C VAL A 95 -2.77 -3.51 16.67
N LEU A 96 -1.55 -2.98 16.70
CA LEU A 96 -0.58 -3.20 17.79
C LEU A 96 -1.03 -2.61 19.13
N GLY A 97 -1.91 -1.61 19.10
CA GLY A 97 -2.57 -1.03 20.27
C GLY A 97 -3.74 -1.87 20.80
N GLY A 98 -3.99 -3.05 20.22
CA GLY A 98 -5.08 -3.95 20.62
C GLY A 98 -6.45 -3.55 20.06
N LEU A 99 -6.51 -2.68 19.05
CA LEU A 99 -7.76 -2.32 18.40
C LEU A 99 -8.07 -3.36 17.30
N SER A 100 -9.10 -4.18 17.51
CA SER A 100 -9.56 -5.18 16.54
C SER A 100 -10.18 -4.50 15.32
N MET A 101 -9.70 -4.86 14.13
CA MET A 101 -10.27 -4.39 12.86
C MET A 101 -11.74 -4.78 12.69
N GLN A 102 -12.14 -5.94 13.20
CA GLN A 102 -13.52 -6.43 13.11
C GLN A 102 -14.43 -5.74 14.11
N SER A 103 -14.00 -5.58 15.36
CA SER A 103 -14.84 -5.04 16.44
C SER A 103 -14.92 -3.52 16.41
N GLN A 104 -13.86 -2.85 15.93
CA GLN A 104 -13.72 -1.39 15.95
C GLN A 104 -13.58 -0.81 14.53
N SER A 105 -14.25 -1.42 13.55
CA SER A 105 -14.21 -1.01 12.13
C SER A 105 -14.47 0.49 11.94
N GLY A 106 -15.36 1.10 12.73
CA GLY A 106 -15.63 2.54 12.68
C GLY A 106 -14.40 3.42 12.95
N LEU A 107 -13.46 3.00 13.81
CA LEU A 107 -12.22 3.73 14.05
C LEU A 107 -11.26 3.60 12.84
N TYR A 108 -11.25 2.46 12.18
CA TYR A 108 -10.43 2.23 10.99
C TYR A 108 -10.95 3.01 9.78
N GLU A 109 -12.28 3.17 9.65
CA GLU A 109 -12.85 4.05 8.62
C GLU A 109 -12.55 5.52 8.93
N GLN A 110 -12.69 5.96 10.18
CA GLN A 110 -12.27 7.33 10.56
C GLN A 110 -10.79 7.60 10.27
N ALA A 111 -9.91 6.63 10.57
CA ALA A 111 -8.49 6.75 10.24
C ALA A 111 -8.27 6.83 8.72
N LYS A 112 -9.04 6.09 7.93
CA LYS A 112 -9.00 6.14 6.47
C LYS A 112 -9.46 7.50 5.95
N ASP A 113 -10.58 8.01 6.43
CA ASP A 113 -11.12 9.33 6.04
C ASP A 113 -10.09 10.44 6.27
N ILE A 114 -9.38 10.41 7.40
CA ILE A 114 -8.34 11.41 7.72
C ILE A 114 -7.07 11.22 6.85
N CYS A 115 -6.66 9.98 6.60
CA CYS A 115 -5.38 9.69 5.95
C CYS A 115 -5.44 9.68 4.42
N VAL A 116 -6.64 9.57 3.84
CA VAL A 116 -6.85 9.32 2.40
C VAL A 116 -7.64 10.45 1.72
N GLU A 117 -8.07 11.48 2.46
CA GLU A 117 -8.71 12.69 1.92
C GLU A 117 -7.91 13.42 0.83
#